data_AF-A0A6I2GB70-F1
#
_entry.id   AF-A0A6I2GB70-F1
#
_cell.length_a   1.000
_cell.length_b   1.000
_cell.length_c   1.000
_cell.angle_alpha   90.00
_cell.angle_beta   90.00
_cell.angle_gamma   90.00
#
_symmetry.space_group_name_H-M   'P 1'
#
loop_
_entity.id
_entity.type
_entity.pdbx_description
1 polymer ?
#
loop_
_entity_poly.entity_id
_entity_poly.type
_entity_poly.pdbx_seq_one_letter_code
_entity_poly.pdbx_strand_id
1 'polypeptide(L)'
;MVKFQYLRSGIYVEHGREYQEGVDLATVSQVDLRWYYFLSDLSFTVDGVELAPPWSWTPVLDFLWSIQAVPAYMERGECFRLGFTENDDLIVFTPEAGKVRISCAYCTVEEVAEAVCDISELRDAWVAFRDAVLTELCEEYPQLAANPVLDELQL
;
A
#
# COMPACT_ATOMS: atom_id res chain seq x y z
N MET A 1 -16.27 6.68 -0.10
CA MET A 1 -15.10 7.23 -0.81
C MET A 1 -13.83 6.61 -0.26
N VAL A 2 -13.31 5.64 -1.01
CA VAL A 2 -12.00 5.03 -0.79
C VAL A 2 -10.91 5.91 -1.39
N LYS A 3 -9.84 6.16 -0.64
CA LYS A 3 -8.70 6.96 -1.10
C LYS A 3 -7.39 6.42 -0.53
N PHE A 4 -6.41 6.24 -1.38
CA PHE A 4 -5.03 5.96 -1.00
C PHE A 4 -4.16 7.15 -1.37
N GLN A 5 -3.19 7.46 -0.51
CA GLN A 5 -2.17 8.47 -0.75
C GLN A 5 -0.85 8.00 -0.14
N TYR A 6 0.25 8.46 -0.73
CA TYR A 6 1.55 8.40 -0.09
C TYR A 6 2.15 9.79 -0.16
N LEU A 7 2.83 10.19 0.90
CA LEU A 7 3.61 11.40 0.94
C LEU A 7 5.09 11.03 0.96
N ARG A 8 5.85 11.71 0.11
CA ARG A 8 7.32 11.67 0.10
C ARG A 8 7.89 12.68 1.09
N SER A 9 7.18 12.89 2.19
CA SER A 9 7.55 13.73 3.31
C SER A 9 7.35 12.92 4.59
N GLY A 10 8.32 12.94 5.49
CA GLY A 10 8.27 12.18 6.73
C GLY A 10 9.67 11.94 7.23
N ILE A 11 9.81 11.70 8.54
CA ILE A 11 11.12 11.59 9.19
C ILE A 11 11.97 10.40 8.69
N TYR A 12 11.34 9.42 8.04
CA TYR A 12 12.02 8.24 7.50
C TYR A 12 12.09 8.20 5.97
N VAL A 13 11.45 9.13 5.25
CA VAL A 13 11.42 9.09 3.78
C VAL A 13 12.83 9.15 3.20
N GLU A 14 13.69 10.02 3.75
CA GLU A 14 15.09 10.16 3.32
C GLU A 14 16.00 8.97 3.70
N HIS A 15 15.49 8.00 4.47
CA HIS A 15 16.24 6.81 4.87
C HIS A 15 16.09 5.64 3.88
N GLY A 16 15.28 5.82 2.83
CA GLY A 16 15.16 4.86 1.74
C GLY A 16 16.49 4.62 1.02
N ARG A 17 16.71 3.38 0.58
CA ARG A 17 17.96 2.99 -0.11
C ARG A 17 18.08 3.60 -1.52
N GLU A 18 17.02 4.18 -2.07
CA GLU A 18 17.06 4.95 -3.32
C GLU A 18 17.99 6.17 -3.24
N TYR A 19 18.31 6.66 -2.03
CA TYR A 19 19.25 7.75 -1.81
C TYR A 19 20.72 7.30 -1.66
N GLN A 20 20.99 5.99 -1.66
CA GLN A 20 22.36 5.48 -1.56
C GLN A 20 23.11 5.66 -2.89
N GLU A 21 24.37 6.11 -2.80
CA GLU A 21 25.21 6.25 -3.98
C GLU A 21 25.48 4.89 -4.66
N GLY A 22 25.40 4.88 -6.00
CA GLY A 22 25.78 3.72 -6.80
C GLY A 22 24.73 2.62 -6.88
N VAL A 23 23.51 2.84 -6.37
CA VAL A 23 22.39 1.90 -6.58
C VAL A 23 21.94 1.93 -8.04
N ASP A 24 21.78 0.74 -8.62
CA ASP A 24 21.13 0.54 -9.92
C ASP A 24 19.71 0.02 -9.72
N LEU A 25 18.73 0.93 -9.77
CA LEU A 25 17.32 0.61 -9.53
C LEU A 25 16.74 -0.37 -10.56
N ALA A 26 17.37 -0.55 -11.72
CA ALA A 26 16.93 -1.50 -12.73
C ALA A 26 17.14 -2.97 -12.32
N THR A 27 17.98 -3.22 -11.31
CA THR A 27 18.39 -4.57 -10.89
C THR A 27 18.02 -4.91 -9.45
N VAL A 28 17.46 -3.96 -8.71
CA VAL A 28 17.04 -4.17 -7.31
C VAL A 28 15.97 -5.26 -7.27
N SER A 29 16.14 -6.20 -6.34
CA SER A 29 15.22 -7.31 -6.16
C SER A 29 13.86 -6.83 -5.66
N GLN A 30 12.80 -7.58 -5.94
CA GLN A 30 11.47 -7.30 -5.39
C GLN A 30 11.49 -7.25 -3.85
N VAL A 31 12.21 -8.18 -3.21
CA VAL A 31 12.33 -8.22 -1.75
C VAL A 31 12.93 -6.94 -1.21
N ASP A 32 13.99 -6.43 -1.84
CA ASP A 32 14.60 -5.18 -1.42
C ASP A 32 13.66 -3.99 -1.64
N LEU A 33 13.01 -3.89 -2.80
CA LEU A 33 12.04 -2.84 -3.09
C LEU A 33 10.90 -2.80 -2.07
N ARG A 34 10.48 -3.97 -1.58
CA ARG A 34 9.44 -4.11 -0.57
C ARG A 34 9.88 -3.71 0.84
N TRP A 35 11.17 -3.70 1.14
CA TRP A 35 11.63 -3.56 2.53
C TRP A 35 12.40 -2.28 2.79
N TYR A 36 13.08 -1.76 1.76
CA TYR A 36 14.13 -0.77 1.99
C TYR A 36 14.08 0.44 1.06
N TYR A 37 13.20 0.44 0.06
CA TYR A 37 13.13 1.51 -0.93
C TYR A 37 11.78 2.22 -0.87
N PHE A 38 11.79 3.50 -1.19
CA PHE A 38 10.60 4.34 -1.30
C PHE A 38 9.76 4.32 -0.02
N LEU A 39 10.43 4.53 1.11
CA LEU A 39 9.78 4.68 2.40
C LEU A 39 8.85 5.90 2.34
N SER A 40 7.65 5.76 2.89
CA SER A 40 6.61 6.76 2.70
C SER A 40 5.74 6.94 3.93
N ASP A 41 5.10 8.10 4.01
CA ASP A 41 3.98 8.35 4.90
C ASP A 41 2.69 8.00 4.15
N LEU A 42 2.06 6.88 4.51
CA LEU A 42 0.89 6.35 3.82
C LEU A 42 -0.40 6.86 4.47
N SER A 43 -1.40 7.10 3.64
CA SER A 43 -2.79 7.31 4.06
C SER A 43 -3.70 6.41 3.24
N PHE A 44 -4.64 5.77 3.94
CA PHE A 44 -5.65 4.90 3.38
C PHE A 44 -6.96 5.21 4.09
N THR A 45 -7.81 5.99 3.44
CA THR A 45 -9.07 6.45 4.04
C THR A 45 -10.28 5.84 3.34
N VAL A 46 -11.29 5.51 4.13
CA VAL A 46 -12.61 5.08 3.64
C VAL A 46 -13.67 5.89 4.37
N ASP A 47 -14.41 6.71 3.63
CA ASP A 47 -15.40 7.63 4.18
C ASP A 47 -14.86 8.51 5.33
N GLY A 48 -13.58 8.87 5.24
CA GLY A 48 -12.89 9.71 6.22
C GLY A 48 -12.29 8.96 7.41
N VAL A 49 -12.51 7.65 7.53
CA VAL A 49 -11.82 6.80 8.51
C VAL A 49 -10.43 6.48 7.98
N GLU A 50 -9.39 6.86 8.73
CA GLU A 50 -7.99 6.52 8.43
C GLU A 50 -7.68 5.08 8.86
N LEU A 51 -7.13 4.31 7.93
CA LEU A 51 -6.86 2.88 8.04
C LEU A 51 -5.41 2.54 7.66
N ALA A 52 -4.60 3.53 7.25
CA ALA A 52 -3.19 3.32 7.06
C ALA A 52 -2.46 3.16 8.40
N PRO A 53 -1.31 2.49 8.39
CA PRO A 53 -0.48 2.41 9.57
C PRO A 53 -0.04 3.79 10.07
N PRO A 54 0.01 4.02 11.40
CA PRO A 54 0.40 5.30 11.98
C PRO A 54 1.92 5.58 11.89
N TRP A 55 2.69 4.74 11.18
CA TRP A 55 4.14 4.85 11.10
C TRP A 55 4.60 5.27 9.70
N SER A 56 5.24 6.43 9.62
CA SER A 56 5.69 7.10 8.39
C SER A 56 6.97 6.50 7.79
N TRP A 57 7.09 5.17 7.74
CA TRP A 57 8.22 4.45 7.14
C TRP A 57 7.79 3.31 6.22
N THR A 58 6.50 3.13 5.93
CA THR A 58 6.06 1.99 5.13
C THR A 58 6.53 2.15 3.67
N PRO A 59 7.26 1.17 3.09
CA PRO A 59 7.61 1.17 1.67
C PRO A 59 6.36 1.20 0.80
N VAL A 60 6.19 2.22 -0.05
CA VAL A 60 4.97 2.37 -0.86
C VAL A 60 4.75 1.18 -1.80
N LEU A 61 5.84 0.63 -2.35
CA LEU A 61 5.75 -0.52 -3.25
C LEU A 61 5.29 -1.78 -2.52
N ASP A 62 5.76 -2.02 -1.29
CA ASP A 62 5.27 -3.14 -0.48
C ASP A 62 3.76 -3.05 -0.25
N PHE A 63 3.28 -1.86 0.08
CA PHE A 63 1.86 -1.63 0.29
C PHE A 63 1.04 -1.91 -1.00
N LEU A 64 1.55 -1.51 -2.18
CA LEU A 64 0.91 -1.82 -3.46
C LEU A 64 0.79 -3.33 -3.70
N TRP A 65 1.89 -4.08 -3.57
CA TRP A 65 1.89 -5.55 -3.73
C TRP A 65 1.00 -6.24 -2.70
N SER A 66 1.02 -5.75 -1.47
CA SER A 66 0.26 -6.30 -0.35
C SER A 66 -1.25 -6.15 -0.53
N ILE A 67 -1.72 -5.04 -1.12
CA ILE A 67 -3.16 -4.80 -1.36
C ILE A 67 -3.65 -5.39 -2.68
N GLN A 68 -2.77 -5.62 -3.66
CA GLN A 68 -3.13 -6.10 -5.00
C GLN A 68 -4.10 -7.29 -4.99
N ALA A 69 -3.91 -8.24 -4.08
CA ALA A 69 -4.76 -9.43 -4.00
C ALA A 69 -6.13 -9.18 -3.34
N VAL A 70 -6.28 -8.12 -2.53
CA VAL A 70 -7.45 -7.89 -1.68
C VAL A 70 -8.76 -7.91 -2.46
N PRO A 71 -8.94 -7.17 -3.57
CA PRO A 71 -10.20 -7.18 -4.32
C PRO A 71 -10.60 -8.60 -4.76
N ALA A 72 -9.64 -9.39 -5.25
CA ALA A 72 -9.91 -10.76 -5.71
C ALA A 72 -10.34 -11.69 -4.57
N TYR A 73 -9.78 -11.53 -3.36
CA TYR A 73 -10.25 -12.26 -2.18
C TYR A 73 -11.68 -11.84 -1.80
N MET A 74 -11.98 -10.53 -1.84
CA MET A 74 -13.31 -10.02 -1.49
C MET A 74 -14.38 -10.50 -2.48
N GLU A 75 -14.07 -10.54 -3.78
CA GLU A 75 -14.96 -11.07 -4.83
C GLU A 75 -15.25 -12.57 -4.64
N ARG A 76 -14.29 -13.34 -4.10
CA ARG A 76 -14.49 -14.76 -3.74
C ARG A 76 -15.22 -14.96 -2.41
N GLY A 77 -15.49 -13.89 -1.66
CA GLY A 77 -16.09 -13.99 -0.33
C GLY A 77 -15.12 -14.55 0.72
N GLU A 78 -13.81 -14.36 0.53
CA GLU A 78 -12.76 -14.78 1.45
C GLU A 78 -12.24 -13.60 2.28
N CYS A 79 -11.97 -13.82 3.58
CA CYS A 79 -11.29 -12.81 4.40
C CYS A 79 -9.81 -12.69 4.01
N PHE A 80 -9.27 -11.47 4.09
CA PHE A 80 -7.85 -11.20 3.87
C PHE A 80 -7.27 -10.45 5.07
N ARG A 81 -6.06 -10.82 5.49
CA ARG A 81 -5.34 -10.17 6.58
C ARG A 81 -4.03 -9.65 6.03
N LEU A 82 -3.89 -8.34 6.01
CA LEU A 82 -2.64 -7.68 5.71
C LEU A 82 -1.90 -7.45 7.04
N GLY A 83 -0.75 -8.08 7.20
CA GLY A 83 0.11 -7.87 8.36
C GLY A 83 1.37 -7.11 8.02
N PHE A 84 2.00 -6.58 9.06
CA PHE A 84 3.27 -5.87 8.94
C PHE A 84 4.37 -6.69 9.61
N THR A 85 5.57 -6.65 9.04
CA THR A 85 6.64 -7.56 9.48
C THR A 85 7.19 -7.17 10.86
N GLU A 86 7.10 -5.89 11.22
CA GLU A 86 7.74 -5.36 12.42
C GLU A 86 6.86 -5.41 13.68
N ASN A 87 5.57 -5.71 13.55
CA ASN A 87 4.62 -5.78 14.67
C ASN A 87 3.47 -6.76 14.39
N ASP A 88 2.67 -7.03 15.43
CA ASP A 88 1.48 -7.88 15.32
C ASP A 88 0.24 -7.12 14.81
N ASP A 89 0.43 -5.90 14.30
CA ASP A 89 -0.65 -5.08 13.79
C ASP A 89 -1.11 -5.58 12.42
N LEU A 90 -2.42 -5.42 12.16
CA LEU A 90 -3.08 -5.98 11.00
C LEU A 90 -4.15 -5.03 10.47
N ILE A 91 -4.33 -5.05 9.15
CA ILE A 91 -5.55 -4.61 8.48
C ILE A 91 -6.33 -5.85 8.06
N VAL A 92 -7.59 -5.94 8.47
CA VAL A 92 -8.46 -7.08 8.19
C VAL A 92 -9.55 -6.65 7.22
N PHE A 93 -9.64 -7.36 6.10
CA PHE A 93 -10.66 -7.18 5.07
C PHE A 93 -11.65 -8.34 5.15
N THR A 94 -12.91 -8.04 5.40
CA THR A 94 -13.99 -9.01 5.56
C THR A 94 -15.07 -8.74 4.50
N PRO A 95 -15.40 -9.72 3.64
CA PRO A 95 -16.43 -9.54 2.63
C PRO A 95 -17.84 -9.51 3.24
N GLU A 96 -18.68 -8.59 2.76
CA GLU A 96 -20.04 -8.37 3.25
C GLU A 96 -20.97 -8.03 2.08
N ALA A 97 -21.62 -9.04 1.50
CA ALA A 97 -22.68 -8.87 0.48
C ALA A 97 -22.35 -7.88 -0.66
N GLY A 98 -21.19 -8.05 -1.31
CA GLY A 98 -20.72 -7.17 -2.40
C GLY A 98 -19.94 -5.94 -1.92
N LYS A 99 -19.81 -5.79 -0.61
CA LYS A 99 -18.98 -4.79 0.07
C LYS A 99 -17.80 -5.46 0.76
N VAL A 100 -16.89 -4.63 1.25
CA VAL A 100 -15.80 -5.01 2.12
C VAL A 100 -15.86 -4.17 3.38
N ARG A 101 -15.81 -4.84 4.52
CA ARG A 101 -15.59 -4.25 5.84
C ARG A 101 -14.10 -4.32 6.15
N ILE A 102 -13.52 -3.20 6.56
CA ILE A 102 -12.09 -3.05 6.82
C ILE A 102 -11.93 -2.64 8.29
N SER A 103 -11.06 -3.32 9.02
CA SER A 103 -10.72 -2.97 10.41
C SER A 103 -9.23 -3.06 10.67
N CYS A 104 -8.73 -2.23 11.58
CA CYS A 104 -7.31 -2.17 11.94
C CYS A 104 -7.11 -2.44 13.44
N ALA A 105 -6.07 -3.20 13.79
CA ALA A 105 -5.80 -3.59 15.19
C ALA A 105 -5.30 -2.43 16.08
N TYR A 106 -4.75 -1.39 15.48
CA TYR A 106 -4.14 -0.23 16.14
C TYR A 106 -5.11 0.94 16.34
N CYS A 107 -6.35 0.83 15.88
CA CYS A 107 -7.36 1.83 16.13
C CYS A 107 -7.92 1.64 17.54
N THR A 108 -7.73 2.63 18.41
CA THR A 108 -8.12 2.55 19.82
C THR A 108 -9.65 2.60 19.98
N VAL A 109 -10.11 1.96 21.06
CA VAL A 109 -11.50 1.54 21.38
C VAL A 109 -12.55 2.66 21.42
N GLU A 110 -12.16 3.94 21.27
CA GLU A 110 -13.07 5.09 21.33
C GLU A 110 -13.52 5.59 19.95
N GLU A 111 -12.83 5.19 18.87
CA GLU A 111 -13.21 5.47 17.49
C GLU A 111 -13.43 4.15 16.76
N VAL A 112 -14.66 3.90 16.32
CA VAL A 112 -15.00 2.73 15.51
C VAL A 112 -14.20 2.84 14.21
N ALA A 113 -13.05 2.18 14.12
CA ALA A 113 -12.29 2.12 12.86
C ALA A 113 -12.67 0.89 12.05
N GLU A 114 -13.97 0.64 11.96
CA GLU A 114 -14.52 -0.20 10.91
C GLU A 114 -15.00 0.73 9.82
N ALA A 115 -14.50 0.54 8.60
CA ALA A 115 -15.00 1.22 7.43
C ALA A 115 -15.61 0.20 6.47
N VAL A 116 -16.61 0.62 5.69
CA VAL A 116 -17.27 -0.25 4.72
C VAL A 116 -17.33 0.47 3.39
N CYS A 117 -16.87 -0.20 2.33
CA CYS A 117 -16.96 0.32 0.96
C CYS A 117 -17.36 -0.79 -0.02
N ASP A 118 -17.74 -0.40 -1.24
CA ASP A 118 -18.01 -1.37 -2.30
C ASP A 118 -16.69 -2.00 -2.79
N ILE A 119 -16.72 -3.29 -3.15
CA ILE A 119 -15.52 -3.99 -3.64
C ILE A 119 -14.95 -3.32 -4.89
N SER A 120 -15.82 -2.84 -5.78
CA SER A 120 -15.41 -2.10 -6.98
C SER A 120 -14.73 -0.79 -6.62
N GLU A 121 -15.21 -0.07 -5.61
CA GLU A 121 -14.62 1.18 -5.17
C GLU A 121 -13.20 0.97 -4.61
N LEU A 122 -13.01 -0.08 -3.81
CA LEU A 122 -11.68 -0.45 -3.30
C LEU A 122 -10.71 -0.78 -4.44
N ARG A 123 -11.16 -1.60 -5.41
CA ARG A 123 -10.36 -1.98 -6.57
C ARG A 123 -9.96 -0.77 -7.41
N ASP A 124 -10.93 0.07 -7.76
CA ASP A 124 -10.71 1.20 -8.63
C ASP A 124 -9.80 2.25 -7.96
N ALA A 125 -9.94 2.45 -6.64
CA ALA A 125 -9.04 3.29 -5.86
C ALA A 125 -7.61 2.73 -5.79
N TRP A 126 -7.44 1.41 -5.63
CA TRP A 126 -6.11 0.78 -5.65
C TRP A 126 -5.44 0.91 -7.02
N VAL A 127 -6.17 0.68 -8.12
CA VAL A 127 -5.65 0.86 -9.49
C VAL A 127 -5.20 2.29 -9.71
N ALA A 128 -6.04 3.27 -9.37
CA ALA A 128 -5.70 4.69 -9.52
C ALA A 128 -4.46 5.08 -8.70
N PHE A 129 -4.35 4.57 -7.48
CA PHE A 129 -3.20 4.82 -6.62
C PHE A 129 -1.93 4.17 -7.15
N ARG A 130 -1.98 2.89 -7.53
CA ARG A 130 -0.87 2.17 -8.16
C ARG A 130 -0.34 2.94 -9.36
N ASP A 131 -1.21 3.31 -10.29
CA ASP A 131 -0.81 3.97 -11.53
C ASP A 131 -0.16 5.34 -11.25
N ALA A 132 -0.68 6.09 -10.27
CA ALA A 132 -0.09 7.35 -9.84
C ALA A 132 1.30 7.17 -9.24
N VAL A 133 1.47 6.22 -8.31
CA VAL A 133 2.77 5.93 -7.67
C VAL A 133 3.79 5.48 -8.71
N LEU A 134 3.42 4.52 -9.57
CA LEU A 134 4.33 3.99 -10.58
C LEU A 134 4.74 5.08 -11.58
N THR A 135 3.80 5.93 -12.01
CA THR A 135 4.11 7.05 -12.90
C THR A 135 5.12 8.00 -12.26
N GLU A 136 4.84 8.48 -11.04
CA GLU A 136 5.70 9.44 -10.34
C GLU A 136 7.10 8.86 -10.09
N LEU A 137 7.19 7.65 -9.54
CA LEU A 137 8.48 7.04 -9.24
C LEU A 137 9.28 6.71 -10.52
N CYS A 138 8.64 6.29 -11.60
CA CYS A 138 9.33 6.00 -12.86
C CYS A 138 9.80 7.27 -13.59
N GLU A 139 9.06 8.38 -13.46
CA GLU A 139 9.48 9.68 -13.99
C GLU A 139 10.70 10.22 -13.25
N GLU A 140 10.73 10.08 -11.93
CA GLU A 140 11.86 10.54 -11.12
C GLU A 140 13.08 9.61 -11.18
N TYR A 141 12.83 8.30 -11.24
CA TYR A 141 13.86 7.27 -11.27
C TYR A 141 13.75 6.43 -12.55
N PRO A 142 14.27 6.91 -13.70
CA PRO A 142 14.17 6.19 -14.98
C PRO A 142 14.75 4.78 -14.97
N GLN A 143 15.73 4.49 -14.10
CA GLN A 143 16.26 3.14 -13.92
C GLN A 143 15.22 2.19 -13.31
N LEU A 144 14.40 2.67 -12.38
CA LEU A 144 13.31 1.90 -11.79
C LEU A 144 12.29 1.50 -12.85
N ALA A 145 12.02 2.37 -13.82
CA ALA A 145 11.13 2.06 -14.95
C ALA A 145 11.63 0.89 -15.83
N ALA A 146 12.92 0.59 -15.79
CA ALA A 146 13.53 -0.55 -16.48
C ALA A 146 13.59 -1.82 -15.61
N ASN A 147 13.12 -1.77 -14.36
CA ASN A 147 13.15 -2.92 -13.46
C ASN A 147 11.98 -3.88 -13.77
N PRO A 148 12.26 -5.13 -14.19
CA PRO A 148 11.22 -6.07 -14.60
C PRO A 148 10.29 -6.50 -13.45
N VAL A 149 10.67 -6.30 -12.19
CA VAL A 149 9.80 -6.65 -11.05
C VAL A 149 8.54 -5.78 -10.99
N LEU A 150 8.53 -4.60 -11.63
CA LEU A 150 7.35 -3.73 -11.67
C LEU A 150 6.25 -4.29 -12.57
N ASP A 151 6.57 -5.19 -13.49
CA ASP A 151 5.58 -5.84 -14.36
C ASP A 151 4.52 -6.59 -13.53
N GLU A 152 4.88 -7.07 -12.34
CA GLU A 152 3.95 -7.74 -11.42
C GLU A 152 2.86 -6.82 -10.87
N LEU A 153 3.11 -5.51 -10.80
CA LEU A 153 2.11 -4.52 -10.37
C LEU A 153 1.19 -4.10 -11.52
N GLN A 154 1.65 -4.17 -12.76
CA GLN A 154 0.92 -3.67 -13.93
C GLN A 154 -0.17 -4.63 -14.45
N LEU A 155 -0.21 -5.87 -13.95
CA LEU A 155 -1.21 -6.91 -14.27
C LEU A 155 -2.52 -6.71 -13.49
#